data_AF-A0AA88CVK3-F1
#
_entry.id   AF-A0AA88CVK3-F1
#
_cell.length_a   1.000
_cell.length_b   1.000
_cell.length_c   1.000
_cell.angle_alpha   90.00
_cell.angle_beta   90.00
_cell.angle_gamma   90.00
#
_symmetry.space_group_name_H-M   'P 1'
#
loop_
_entity.id
_entity.type
_entity.pdbx_description
1 polymer ?
#
loop_
_entity_poly.entity_id
_entity_poly.type
_entity_poly.pdbx_seq_one_letter_code
_entity_poly.pdbx_strand_id
1 'polypeptide(L)'
;MEALLRSTAGAPPLHAAKLSRLAFSNRIFAAVYASALLALLYHHSVTLAHLLHTSTTATTTTTTMSSLFISLSLLIADLILAFTWATLQSFRMRPIYRTEFPDNLIQVVKESDFPAMDVFICTADPFKEPPVGVLNTALSVMAYDYPAEKISVYVSDDGGSELTLFAFMEAAKFAAHWLPYCRKNRVVDRSPEVYFAAKNYRCSETEKIKYGQMIVIIKGKREHTNIEQLKCTRMSN
;
A
#
# COMPACT_ATOMS: atom_id res chain seq x y z
N MET A 1 -1.36 -29.51 3.48
CA MET A 1 -2.39 -28.71 2.76
C MET A 1 -3.57 -29.55 2.24
N GLU A 2 -3.67 -30.84 2.60
CA GLU A 2 -4.79 -31.71 2.22
C GLU A 2 -5.84 -31.91 3.33
N ALA A 3 -5.58 -31.45 4.55
CA ALA A 3 -6.51 -31.59 5.69
C ALA A 3 -7.65 -30.54 5.70
N LEU A 4 -7.57 -29.47 4.90
CA LEU A 4 -8.54 -28.37 4.88
C LEU A 4 -9.64 -28.50 3.81
N LEU A 5 -9.60 -29.55 2.97
CA LEU A 5 -10.56 -29.74 1.87
C LEU A 5 -11.64 -30.80 2.14
N ARG A 6 -11.75 -31.33 3.37
CA ARG A 6 -12.82 -32.28 3.75
C ARG A 6 -13.72 -31.71 4.85
N SER A 7 -14.58 -30.74 4.50
CA SER A 7 -15.89 -30.50 5.16
C SER A 7 -16.58 -29.25 4.60
N THR A 8 -17.20 -29.34 3.42
CA THR A 8 -17.97 -28.19 2.87
C THR A 8 -19.25 -28.63 2.16
N ALA A 9 -20.10 -29.40 2.83
CA ALA A 9 -21.51 -29.55 2.41
C ALA A 9 -22.48 -28.62 3.18
N GLY A 10 -22.01 -27.86 4.19
CA GLY A 10 -22.89 -26.98 4.98
C GLY A 10 -22.24 -25.80 5.71
N ALA A 11 -20.95 -25.52 5.51
CA ALA A 11 -20.28 -24.38 6.14
C ALA A 11 -20.48 -23.08 5.33
N PRO A 12 -20.69 -21.93 5.98
CA PRO A 12 -20.83 -20.65 5.27
C PRO A 12 -19.52 -20.25 4.56
N PRO A 13 -19.59 -19.57 3.41
CA PRO A 13 -18.40 -19.18 2.66
C PRO A 13 -17.59 -18.12 3.41
N LEU A 14 -16.26 -18.26 3.44
CA LEU A 14 -15.34 -17.29 4.05
C LEU A 14 -15.01 -16.12 3.11
N HIS A 15 -15.06 -16.36 1.80
CA HIS A 15 -14.85 -15.35 0.78
C HIS A 15 -15.67 -15.69 -0.47
N ALA A 16 -15.94 -14.68 -1.29
CA ALA A 16 -16.51 -14.86 -2.61
C ALA A 16 -15.73 -14.04 -3.64
N ALA A 17 -15.58 -14.59 -4.85
CA ALA A 17 -15.00 -13.90 -5.99
C ALA A 17 -16.09 -13.73 -7.06
N LYS A 18 -16.32 -12.50 -7.49
CA LYS A 18 -17.32 -12.15 -8.51
C LYS A 18 -16.62 -11.47 -9.68
N LEU A 19 -16.89 -11.96 -10.89
CA LEU A 19 -16.43 -11.29 -12.11
C LEU A 19 -17.14 -9.95 -12.26
N SER A 20 -16.38 -8.90 -12.55
CA SER A 20 -16.95 -7.58 -12.84
C SER A 20 -17.84 -7.65 -14.09
N ARG A 21 -19.02 -7.02 -14.03
CA ARG A 21 -19.87 -6.81 -15.22
C ARG A 21 -19.14 -6.01 -16.30
N LEU A 22 -18.20 -5.15 -15.89
CA LEU A 22 -17.37 -4.36 -16.78
C LEU A 22 -16.39 -5.20 -17.60
N ALA A 23 -16.15 -6.47 -17.25
CA ALA A 23 -15.26 -7.34 -18.03
C ALA A 23 -15.73 -7.48 -19.48
N PHE A 24 -17.04 -7.49 -19.72
CA PHE A 24 -17.60 -7.51 -21.07
C PHE A 24 -17.29 -6.21 -21.82
N SER A 25 -17.63 -5.06 -21.22
CA SER A 25 -17.34 -3.74 -21.80
C SER A 25 -15.85 -3.52 -22.05
N ASN A 26 -15.00 -3.97 -21.14
CA ASN A 26 -13.54 -3.86 -21.27
C ASN A 26 -13.00 -4.68 -22.44
N ARG A 27 -13.59 -5.85 -22.75
CA ARG A 27 -13.21 -6.67 -23.91
C ARG A 27 -13.61 -6.01 -25.23
N ILE A 28 -14.79 -5.41 -25.28
CA ILE A 28 -15.23 -4.64 -26.45
C ILE A 28 -14.29 -3.45 -26.65
N PHE A 29 -14.03 -2.68 -25.60
CA PHE A 29 -13.08 -1.57 -25.65
C PHE A 29 -11.69 -2.03 -26.12
N ALA A 30 -11.20 -3.17 -25.62
CA ALA A 30 -9.93 -3.75 -26.05
C ALA A 30 -9.90 -4.03 -27.56
N ALA A 31 -10.96 -4.65 -28.08
CA ALA A 31 -11.05 -5.00 -29.50
C ALA A 31 -11.08 -3.75 -30.39
N VAL A 32 -11.88 -2.74 -30.01
CA VAL A 32 -11.96 -1.47 -30.73
C VAL A 32 -10.60 -0.77 -30.72
N TYR A 33 -9.97 -0.64 -29.56
CA TYR A 33 -8.68 0.03 -29.45
C TYR A 33 -7.55 -0.72 -30.18
N ALA A 34 -7.53 -2.05 -30.11
CA ALA A 34 -6.59 -2.88 -30.87
C ALA A 34 -6.76 -2.66 -32.38
N SER A 35 -8.00 -2.59 -32.87
CA SER A 35 -8.25 -2.32 -34.29
C SER A 35 -7.74 -0.95 -34.72
N ALA A 36 -7.90 0.08 -33.88
CA ALA A 36 -7.38 1.42 -34.15
C ALA A 36 -5.84 1.45 -34.18
N LEU A 37 -5.17 0.78 -33.22
CA LEU A 37 -3.71 0.65 -33.22
C LEU A 37 -3.19 -0.08 -34.46
N LEU A 38 -3.83 -1.19 -34.87
CA LEU A 38 -3.44 -1.92 -36.07
C LEU A 38 -3.60 -1.07 -37.33
N ALA A 39 -4.69 -0.30 -37.43
CA ALA A 39 -4.91 0.62 -38.55
C ALA A 39 -3.84 1.73 -38.59
N LEU A 40 -3.48 2.29 -37.43
CA LEU A 40 -2.43 3.30 -37.31
C LEU A 40 -1.07 2.74 -37.72
N LEU A 41 -0.68 1.58 -37.20
CA LEU A 41 0.58 0.92 -37.56
C LEU A 41 0.63 0.54 -39.05
N TYR A 42 -0.49 0.08 -39.61
CA TYR A 42 -0.59 -0.18 -41.04
C TYR A 42 -0.37 1.11 -41.85
N HIS A 43 -1.05 2.20 -41.51
CA HIS A 43 -0.86 3.49 -42.17
C HIS A 43 0.61 3.94 -42.12
N HIS A 44 1.25 3.89 -40.95
CA HIS A 44 2.67 4.24 -40.82
C HIS A 44 3.58 3.33 -41.67
N SER A 45 3.30 2.03 -41.75
CA SER A 45 4.09 1.10 -42.57
C SER A 45 3.96 1.40 -44.07
N VAL A 46 2.75 1.76 -44.55
CA VAL A 46 2.50 2.14 -45.95
C VAL A 46 3.16 3.48 -46.28
N THR A 47 3.01 4.49 -45.42
CA THR A 47 3.68 5.79 -45.58
C THR A 47 5.19 5.63 -45.62
N LEU A 48 5.76 4.82 -44.73
CA LEU A 48 7.20 4.53 -44.72
C LEU A 48 7.63 3.83 -46.01
N ALA A 49 6.90 2.80 -46.46
CA ALA A 49 7.19 2.10 -47.72
C ALA A 49 7.17 3.04 -48.94
N HIS A 50 6.19 3.96 -49.01
CA HIS A 50 6.13 4.97 -50.07
C HIS A 50 7.32 5.93 -50.01
N LEU A 51 7.70 6.40 -48.83
CA LEU A 51 8.86 7.28 -48.64
C LEU A 51 10.18 6.58 -48.98
N LEU A 52 10.32 5.29 -48.67
CA LEU A 52 11.48 4.51 -49.10
C LEU A 52 11.51 4.34 -50.63
N HIS A 53 10.37 4.01 -51.25
CA HIS A 53 10.34 3.79 -52.70
C HIS A 53 10.67 5.08 -53.50
N THR A 54 10.12 6.21 -53.07
CA THR A 54 10.42 7.53 -53.64
C THR A 54 11.87 7.97 -53.41
N SER A 55 12.48 7.61 -52.29
CA SER A 55 13.90 7.88 -52.02
C SER A 55 14.87 7.11 -52.92
N THR A 56 14.46 5.94 -53.45
CA THR A 56 15.29 5.13 -54.36
C THR A 56 15.27 5.65 -55.80
N THR A 57 14.24 6.42 -56.18
CA THR A 57 14.02 6.90 -57.56
C THR A 57 14.38 8.37 -57.78
N ALA A 58 14.53 9.17 -56.72
CA ALA A 58 14.84 10.60 -56.81
C ALA A 58 16.19 10.96 -56.16
N THR A 59 16.93 11.91 -56.77
CA THR A 59 18.16 12.48 -56.22
C THR A 59 17.92 13.04 -54.81
N THR A 60 18.71 12.58 -53.83
CA THR A 60 18.51 12.81 -52.39
C THR A 60 18.44 14.29 -52.00
N THR A 61 17.24 14.82 -51.79
CA THR A 61 17.03 16.16 -51.22
C THR A 61 16.96 16.11 -49.69
N THR A 62 17.50 17.10 -48.99
CA THR A 62 17.52 17.17 -47.50
C THR A 62 16.13 17.03 -46.84
N THR A 63 15.07 17.44 -47.53
CA THR A 63 13.67 17.33 -47.11
C THR A 63 13.13 15.90 -47.06
N THR A 64 13.57 14.99 -47.94
CA THR A 64 13.09 13.60 -47.95
C THR A 64 13.73 12.77 -46.84
N MET A 65 14.99 13.02 -46.52
CA MET A 65 15.67 12.41 -45.37
C MET A 65 15.01 12.81 -44.05
N SER A 66 14.69 14.09 -43.86
CA SER A 66 13.95 14.56 -42.68
C SER A 66 12.59 13.89 -42.53
N SER A 67 11.84 13.75 -43.63
CA SER A 67 10.54 13.06 -43.63
C SER A 67 10.63 11.57 -43.26
N LEU A 68 11.69 10.88 -43.69
CA LEU A 68 11.97 9.49 -43.28
C LEU A 68 12.27 9.37 -41.79
N PHE A 69 13.13 10.24 -41.24
CA PHE A 69 13.44 10.24 -39.81
C PHE A 69 12.19 10.48 -38.97
N ILE A 70 11.37 11.48 -39.33
CA ILE A 70 10.11 11.78 -38.63
C ILE A 70 9.17 10.56 -38.69
N SER A 71 8.98 9.98 -39.87
CA SER A 71 8.08 8.82 -40.04
C SER A 71 8.54 7.59 -39.27
N LEU A 72 9.85 7.34 -39.21
CA LEU A 72 10.45 6.26 -38.43
C LEU A 72 10.30 6.51 -36.92
N SER A 73 10.56 7.74 -36.45
CA SER A 73 10.37 8.12 -35.05
C SER A 73 8.92 7.97 -34.60
N LEU A 74 7.95 8.36 -35.44
CA LEU A 74 6.52 8.16 -35.16
C LEU A 74 6.15 6.67 -35.10
N LEU A 75 6.62 5.86 -36.07
CA LEU A 75 6.40 4.41 -36.05
C LEU A 75 6.96 3.77 -34.79
N ILE A 76 8.18 4.13 -34.38
CA ILE A 76 8.80 3.62 -33.15
C ILE A 76 7.99 4.03 -31.92
N ALA A 77 7.56 5.30 -31.85
CA ALA A 77 6.75 5.80 -30.74
C ALA A 77 5.41 5.04 -30.62
N ASP A 78 4.72 4.81 -31.74
CA ASP A 78 3.46 4.07 -31.77
C ASP A 78 3.62 2.58 -31.48
N LEU A 79 4.74 1.97 -31.87
CA LEU A 79 5.06 0.59 -31.48
C LEU A 79 5.28 0.46 -29.97
N ILE A 80 6.00 1.41 -29.36
CA ILE A 80 6.19 1.46 -27.89
C ILE A 80 4.83 1.67 -27.21
N LEU A 81 4.02 2.62 -27.70
CA LEU A 81 2.69 2.87 -27.15
C LEU A 81 1.77 1.64 -27.27
N ALA A 82 1.76 0.96 -28.42
CA ALA A 82 0.98 -0.25 -28.64
C ALA A 82 1.44 -1.38 -27.71
N PHE A 83 2.74 -1.53 -27.50
CA PHE A 83 3.30 -2.52 -26.58
C PHE A 83 2.92 -2.23 -25.12
N THR A 84 3.10 -0.99 -24.67
CA THR A 84 2.70 -0.56 -23.31
C THR A 84 1.19 -0.71 -23.12
N TRP A 85 0.38 -0.37 -24.13
CA TRP A 85 -1.06 -0.56 -24.08
C TRP A 85 -1.43 -2.05 -23.99
N ALA A 86 -0.86 -2.91 -24.82
CA ALA A 86 -1.17 -4.35 -24.83
C ALA A 86 -0.83 -5.02 -23.50
N THR A 87 0.32 -4.67 -22.92
CA THR A 87 0.74 -5.18 -21.59
C THR A 87 -0.20 -4.70 -20.49
N LEU A 88 -0.59 -3.42 -20.47
CA LEU A 88 -1.53 -2.88 -19.47
C LEU A 88 -2.98 -3.37 -19.67
N GLN A 89 -3.42 -3.55 -20.91
CA GLN A 89 -4.79 -3.98 -21.22
C GLN A 89 -5.06 -5.39 -20.71
N SER A 90 -4.03 -6.26 -20.64
CA SER A 90 -4.14 -7.61 -20.09
C SER A 90 -4.77 -7.63 -18.68
N PHE A 91 -4.39 -6.69 -17.81
CA PHE A 91 -4.92 -6.54 -16.45
C PHE A 91 -6.39 -6.08 -16.42
N ARG A 92 -6.88 -5.46 -17.50
CA ARG A 92 -8.24 -4.90 -17.59
C ARG A 92 -9.25 -5.89 -18.20
N MET A 93 -8.81 -7.01 -18.78
CA MET A 93 -9.68 -7.95 -19.50
C MET A 93 -10.63 -8.77 -18.62
N ARG A 94 -10.26 -8.99 -17.35
CA ARG A 94 -11.06 -9.81 -16.42
C ARG A 94 -10.94 -9.32 -14.97
N PRO A 95 -11.46 -8.13 -14.62
CA PRO A 95 -11.44 -7.65 -13.25
C PRO A 95 -12.29 -8.55 -12.34
N ILE A 96 -11.75 -9.01 -11.22
CA ILE A 96 -12.44 -9.86 -10.22
C ILE A 96 -12.55 -9.07 -8.92
N TYR A 97 -13.78 -8.92 -8.41
CA TYR A 97 -14.02 -8.38 -7.09
C TYR A 97 -14.04 -9.51 -6.07
N ARG A 98 -13.35 -9.32 -4.95
CA ARG A 98 -13.36 -10.23 -3.81
C ARG A 98 -14.14 -9.58 -2.67
N THR A 99 -14.94 -10.38 -1.99
CA THR A 99 -15.65 -9.99 -0.77
C THR A 99 -15.39 -11.03 0.30
N GLU A 100 -14.92 -10.57 1.45
CA GLU A 100 -14.62 -11.35 2.64
C GLU A 100 -15.79 -11.36 3.62
N PHE A 101 -15.92 -12.45 4.38
CA PHE A 101 -16.95 -12.62 5.41
C PHE A 101 -16.30 -13.04 6.74
N PRO A 102 -15.66 -12.10 7.46
CA PRO A 102 -14.93 -12.42 8.69
C PRO A 102 -15.82 -13.03 9.78
N ASP A 103 -17.10 -12.64 9.85
CA ASP A 103 -18.06 -13.18 10.83
C ASP A 103 -18.31 -14.69 10.66
N ASN A 104 -18.07 -15.23 9.46
CA ASN A 104 -18.18 -16.65 9.19
C ASN A 104 -16.94 -17.42 9.66
N LEU A 105 -15.80 -16.75 9.85
CA LEU A 105 -14.54 -17.40 10.22
C LEU A 105 -14.64 -18.11 11.56
N ILE A 106 -15.22 -17.44 12.56
CA ILE A 106 -15.37 -17.95 13.93
C ILE A 106 -16.31 -19.17 13.97
N GLN A 107 -17.21 -19.30 12.99
CA GLN A 107 -18.12 -20.45 12.87
C GLN A 107 -17.43 -21.69 12.27
N VAL A 108 -16.35 -21.49 11.51
CA VAL A 108 -15.65 -22.55 10.76
C VAL A 108 -14.34 -22.94 11.42
N VAL A 109 -13.64 -21.99 12.05
CA VAL A 109 -12.31 -22.16 12.63
C VAL A 109 -12.31 -21.61 14.05
N LYS A 110 -11.79 -22.39 15.00
CA LYS A 110 -11.59 -21.93 16.38
C LYS A 110 -10.43 -20.96 16.44
N GLU A 111 -10.49 -19.96 17.31
CA GLU A 111 -9.41 -18.98 17.48
C GLU A 111 -8.06 -19.62 17.85
N SER A 112 -8.06 -20.75 18.57
CA SER A 112 -6.84 -21.51 18.89
C SER A 112 -6.08 -21.99 17.64
N ASP A 113 -6.82 -22.24 16.57
CA ASP A 113 -6.34 -22.80 15.32
C ASP A 113 -5.94 -21.70 14.32
N PHE A 114 -6.06 -20.43 14.73
CA PHE A 114 -5.59 -19.31 13.94
C PHE A 114 -4.06 -19.38 13.75
N PRO A 115 -3.56 -19.03 12.54
CA PRO A 115 -2.13 -19.01 12.27
C PRO A 115 -1.43 -17.93 13.10
N ALA A 116 -0.15 -18.12 13.42
CA ALA A 116 0.65 -17.02 13.96
C ALA A 116 0.87 -15.96 12.86
N MET A 117 0.85 -14.69 13.25
CA MET A 117 1.03 -13.53 12.39
C MET A 117 2.14 -12.63 12.93
N ASP A 118 3.18 -12.46 12.11
CA ASP A 118 4.28 -11.54 12.40
C ASP A 118 4.11 -10.27 11.58
N VAL A 119 4.10 -9.11 12.25
CA VAL A 119 3.99 -7.80 11.62
C VAL A 119 5.30 -7.06 11.77
N PHE A 120 5.90 -6.69 10.64
CA PHE A 120 7.13 -5.91 10.58
C PHE A 120 6.82 -4.44 10.31
N ILE A 121 7.34 -3.56 11.17
CA ILE A 121 7.28 -2.11 11.03
C ILE A 121 8.71 -1.61 10.85
N CYS A 122 9.02 -1.10 9.67
CA CYS A 122 10.34 -0.54 9.38
C CYS A 122 10.27 0.99 9.45
N THR A 123 11.28 1.61 10.06
CA THR A 123 11.49 3.05 10.04
C THR A 123 12.97 3.35 9.81
N ALA A 124 13.28 4.47 9.17
CA ALA A 124 14.65 4.77 8.75
C ALA A 124 15.19 6.11 9.26
N ASP A 125 14.33 7.11 9.47
CA ASP A 125 14.77 8.45 9.84
C ASP A 125 13.75 9.10 10.79
N PRO A 126 14.08 9.34 12.07
CA PRO A 126 13.15 9.88 13.06
C PRO A 126 12.69 11.31 12.74
N PHE A 127 13.34 12.02 11.81
CA PHE A 127 12.93 13.36 11.40
C PHE A 127 11.93 13.33 10.24
N LYS A 128 12.08 12.37 9.32
CA LYS A 128 11.13 12.16 8.21
C LYS A 128 9.93 11.32 8.64
N GLU A 129 10.15 10.39 9.54
CA GLU A 129 9.18 9.46 10.12
C GLU A 129 9.19 9.63 11.64
N PRO A 130 8.47 10.65 12.17
CA PRO A 130 8.48 10.91 13.61
C PRO A 130 8.14 9.66 14.42
N PRO A 131 8.86 9.35 15.51
CA PRO A 131 8.61 8.15 16.32
C PRO A 131 7.17 8.05 16.85
N VAL A 132 6.48 9.18 16.99
CA VAL A 132 5.06 9.23 17.35
C VAL A 132 4.16 8.61 16.26
N GLY A 133 4.47 8.79 14.98
CA GLY A 133 3.76 8.10 13.91
C GLY A 133 3.97 6.59 13.97
N VAL A 134 5.22 6.17 14.16
CA VAL A 134 5.60 4.75 14.21
C VAL A 134 4.98 4.04 15.42
N LEU A 135 4.95 4.67 16.60
CA LEU A 135 4.31 4.09 17.79
C LEU A 135 2.79 3.98 17.63
N ASN A 136 2.14 4.93 16.95
CA ASN A 136 0.69 4.85 16.70
C ASN A 136 0.36 3.63 15.82
N THR A 137 1.19 3.37 14.81
CA THR A 137 1.09 2.17 13.97
C THR A 137 1.28 0.91 14.80
N ALA A 138 2.35 0.83 15.61
CA ALA A 138 2.62 -0.34 16.45
C ALA A 138 1.51 -0.61 17.47
N LEU A 139 1.02 0.42 18.16
CA LEU A 139 -0.08 0.31 19.12
C LEU A 139 -1.40 -0.09 18.45
N SER A 140 -1.64 0.38 17.23
CA SER A 140 -2.82 -0.01 16.44
C SER A 140 -2.80 -1.50 16.12
N VAL A 141 -1.66 -2.01 15.64
CA VAL A 141 -1.48 -3.44 15.30
C VAL A 141 -1.59 -4.32 16.55
N MET A 142 -0.94 -3.94 17.66
CA MET A 142 -1.02 -4.69 18.92
C MET A 142 -2.44 -4.73 19.51
N ALA A 143 -3.32 -3.81 19.11
CA ALA A 143 -4.71 -3.74 19.55
C ALA A 143 -5.68 -4.48 18.61
N TYR A 144 -5.20 -5.18 17.58
CA TYR A 144 -6.03 -5.97 16.66
C TYR A 144 -6.88 -7.00 17.41
N ASP A 145 -8.03 -7.32 16.80
CA ASP A 145 -8.92 -8.37 17.30
C ASP A 145 -8.38 -9.74 16.87
N TYR A 146 -7.29 -10.14 17.52
CA TYR A 146 -6.57 -11.39 17.27
C TYR A 146 -6.01 -11.94 18.58
N PRO A 147 -5.85 -13.27 18.73
CA PRO A 147 -5.24 -13.84 19.92
C PRO A 147 -3.83 -13.28 20.16
N ALA A 148 -3.59 -12.79 21.38
CA ALA A 148 -2.36 -12.06 21.72
C ALA A 148 -1.11 -12.94 21.60
N GLU A 149 -1.26 -14.24 21.85
CA GLU A 149 -0.22 -15.26 21.71
C GLU A 149 0.09 -15.63 20.25
N LYS A 150 -0.72 -15.14 19.30
CA LYS A 150 -0.57 -15.41 17.86
C LYS A 150 -0.10 -14.19 17.08
N ILE A 151 -0.03 -13.01 17.67
CA ILE A 151 0.42 -11.79 16.99
C ILE A 151 1.75 -11.31 17.57
N SER A 152 2.76 -11.22 16.72
CA SER A 152 4.07 -10.66 17.08
C SER A 152 4.31 -9.40 16.28
N VAL A 153 4.75 -8.33 16.92
CA VAL A 153 5.07 -7.05 16.26
C VAL A 153 6.56 -6.78 16.41
N TYR A 154 7.24 -6.64 15.27
CA TYR A 154 8.67 -6.36 15.17
C TYR A 154 8.87 -4.96 14.62
N VAL A 155 9.76 -4.19 15.25
CA VAL A 155 10.12 -2.86 14.80
C VAL A 155 11.59 -2.87 14.41
N SER A 156 11.87 -2.55 13.14
CA SER A 156 13.22 -2.35 12.61
C SER A 156 13.46 -0.85 12.44
N ASP A 157 14.48 -0.32 13.11
CA ASP A 157 14.91 1.07 12.94
C ASP A 157 16.26 1.10 12.23
N ASP A 158 16.24 1.33 10.93
CA ASP A 158 17.44 1.41 10.09
C ASP A 158 18.26 2.67 10.40
N GLY A 159 17.63 3.68 11.01
CA GLY A 159 18.30 4.90 11.47
C GLY A 159 19.01 4.76 12.80
N GLY A 160 18.79 3.64 13.52
CA GLY A 160 19.39 3.39 14.84
C GLY A 160 19.15 4.52 15.84
N SER A 161 17.97 5.13 15.81
CA SER A 161 17.68 6.36 16.53
C SER A 161 17.39 6.10 18.01
N GLU A 162 18.21 6.70 18.88
CA GLU A 162 17.96 6.72 20.33
C GLU A 162 16.57 7.30 20.67
N LEU A 163 16.10 8.26 19.87
CA LEU A 163 14.78 8.87 20.05
C LEU A 163 13.65 7.86 19.76
N THR A 164 13.81 7.05 18.71
CA THR A 164 12.85 5.99 18.37
C THR A 164 12.80 4.97 19.49
N LEU A 165 13.96 4.51 19.97
CA LEU A 165 14.06 3.58 21.08
C LEU A 165 13.37 4.11 22.34
N PHE A 166 13.68 5.34 22.74
CA PHE A 166 13.07 5.98 23.92
C PHE A 166 11.55 6.13 23.77
N ALA A 167 11.08 6.55 22.60
CA ALA A 167 9.65 6.65 22.33
C ALA A 167 8.95 5.30 22.46
N PHE A 168 9.55 4.21 21.99
CA PHE A 168 9.03 2.85 22.13
C PHE A 168 9.03 2.35 23.58
N MET A 169 10.03 2.70 24.39
CA MET A 169 10.03 2.40 25.83
C MET A 169 8.86 3.05 26.56
N GLU A 170 8.55 4.31 26.25
CA GLU A 170 7.39 5.00 26.83
C GLU A 170 6.07 4.49 26.24
N ALA A 171 6.04 4.17 24.94
CA ALA A 171 4.88 3.57 24.30
C ALA A 171 4.52 2.20 24.90
N ALA A 172 5.50 1.38 25.30
CA ALA A 172 5.27 0.10 25.97
C ALA A 172 4.52 0.26 27.30
N LYS A 173 4.85 1.30 28.09
CA LYS A 173 4.13 1.64 29.33
C LYS A 173 2.69 2.08 29.04
N PHE A 174 2.51 2.86 27.97
CA PHE A 174 1.19 3.29 27.53
C PHE A 174 0.35 2.13 26.99
N ALA A 175 0.95 1.19 26.27
CA ALA A 175 0.29 0.00 25.72
C ALA A 175 -0.44 -0.82 26.80
N ALA A 176 0.14 -0.93 27.99
CA ALA A 176 -0.48 -1.61 29.13
C ALA A 176 -1.86 -1.04 29.51
N HIS A 177 -2.13 0.22 29.18
CA HIS A 177 -3.42 0.89 29.42
C HIS A 177 -4.27 0.94 28.15
N TRP A 178 -3.65 1.19 27.00
CA TRP A 178 -4.33 1.33 25.72
C TRP A 178 -4.94 0.02 25.22
N LEU A 179 -4.17 -1.08 25.21
CA LEU A 179 -4.62 -2.34 24.61
C LEU A 179 -5.85 -2.93 25.32
N PRO A 180 -5.91 -2.98 26.68
CA PRO A 180 -7.12 -3.43 27.38
C PRO A 180 -8.32 -2.49 27.13
N TYR A 181 -8.09 -1.18 27.05
CA TYR A 181 -9.15 -0.21 26.76
C TYR A 181 -9.74 -0.42 25.37
N CYS A 182 -8.91 -0.64 24.35
CA CYS A 182 -9.37 -0.94 22.99
C CYS A 182 -10.27 -2.17 22.95
N ARG A 183 -9.85 -3.25 23.60
CA ARG A 183 -10.63 -4.50 23.68
C ARG A 183 -11.95 -4.30 24.43
N LYS A 184 -11.91 -3.68 25.62
CA LYS A 184 -13.09 -3.46 26.47
C LYS A 184 -14.15 -2.59 25.78
N ASN A 185 -13.73 -1.54 25.08
CA ASN A 185 -14.63 -0.57 24.46
C ASN A 185 -14.89 -0.86 22.97
N ARG A 186 -14.38 -1.98 22.43
CA ARG A 186 -14.49 -2.36 21.01
C ARG A 186 -14.10 -1.20 20.08
N VAL A 187 -12.98 -0.55 20.39
CA VAL A 187 -12.49 0.60 19.62
C VAL A 187 -12.19 0.15 18.19
N VAL A 188 -12.86 0.79 17.22
CA VAL A 188 -12.68 0.51 15.80
C VAL A 188 -11.34 1.08 15.32
N ASP A 189 -11.13 2.39 15.57
CA ASP A 189 -9.90 3.11 15.24
C ASP A 189 -8.85 2.91 16.33
N ARG A 190 -8.03 1.87 16.17
CA ARG A 190 -7.06 1.43 17.20
C ARG A 190 -5.78 2.25 17.28
N SER A 191 -5.57 3.15 16.32
CA SER A 191 -4.50 4.16 16.41
C SER A 191 -4.90 5.21 17.45
N PRO A 192 -4.13 5.40 18.52
CA PRO A 192 -4.42 6.40 19.54
C PRO A 192 -4.64 7.80 18.95
N GLU A 193 -3.76 8.24 18.05
CA GLU A 193 -3.87 9.55 17.39
C GLU A 193 -5.19 9.73 16.63
N VAL A 194 -5.58 8.73 15.82
CA VAL A 194 -6.84 8.78 15.05
C VAL A 194 -8.04 8.80 16.00
N TYR A 195 -8.03 7.93 17.02
CA TYR A 195 -9.09 7.82 18.00
C TYR A 195 -9.33 9.13 18.76
N PHE A 196 -8.26 9.78 19.23
CA PHE A 196 -8.38 11.03 20.00
C PHE A 196 -8.56 12.28 19.13
N ALA A 197 -8.26 12.20 17.82
CA ALA A 197 -8.60 13.25 16.86
C ALA A 197 -10.10 13.30 16.57
N ALA A 198 -10.80 12.16 16.65
CA ALA A 198 -12.26 12.11 16.54
C ALA A 198 -12.92 12.81 17.75
N LYS A 199 -13.62 13.93 17.50
CA LYS A 199 -14.13 14.87 18.53
C LYS A 199 -15.25 14.34 19.45
N ASN A 200 -15.60 13.06 19.39
CA ASN A 200 -16.87 12.54 19.92
C ASN A 200 -16.78 11.70 21.21
N TYR A 201 -15.58 11.44 21.76
CA TYR A 201 -15.43 10.56 22.91
C TYR A 201 -15.01 11.34 24.17
N ARG A 202 -15.97 11.63 25.05
CA ARG A 202 -15.72 12.23 26.38
C ARG A 202 -16.30 11.35 27.47
N CYS A 203 -15.44 10.55 28.08
CA CYS A 203 -15.70 9.86 29.34
C CYS A 203 -14.42 9.92 30.20
N SER A 204 -14.54 9.89 31.52
CA SER A 204 -13.42 10.03 32.45
C SER A 204 -12.30 9.00 32.22
N GLU A 205 -12.64 7.77 31.81
CA GLU A 205 -11.68 6.73 31.42
C GLU A 205 -10.91 7.11 30.14
N THR A 206 -11.59 7.73 29.17
CA THR A 206 -11.01 8.19 27.90
C THR A 206 -10.04 9.34 28.11
N GLU A 207 -10.37 10.26 29.02
CA GLU A 207 -9.50 11.39 29.38
C GLU A 207 -8.20 10.90 30.01
N LYS A 208 -8.25 9.96 30.97
CA LYS A 208 -7.05 9.37 31.59
C LYS A 208 -6.11 8.75 30.56
N ILE A 209 -6.66 8.06 29.57
CA ILE A 209 -5.87 7.43 28.50
C ILE A 209 -5.29 8.48 27.56
N LYS A 210 -6.06 9.51 27.23
CA LYS A 210 -5.56 10.67 26.46
C LYS A 210 -4.38 11.34 27.16
N TYR A 211 -4.45 11.50 28.48
CA TYR A 211 -3.31 12.00 29.27
C TYR A 211 -2.09 11.07 29.18
N GLY A 212 -2.29 9.75 29.24
CA GLY A 212 -1.23 8.76 29.04
C GLY A 212 -0.52 8.91 27.70
N GLN A 213 -1.28 9.04 26.61
CA GLN A 213 -0.72 9.27 25.27
C GLN A 213 0.03 10.61 25.20
N MET A 214 -0.53 11.67 25.80
CA MET A 214 0.10 12.98 25.82
C MET A 214 1.43 12.97 26.58
N ILE A 215 1.55 12.18 27.66
CA ILE A 215 2.82 11.99 28.40
C ILE A 215 3.89 11.36 27.48
N VAL A 216 3.54 10.36 26.68
CA VAL A 216 4.47 9.74 25.71
C VAL A 216 4.97 10.80 24.72
N ILE A 217 4.06 11.60 24.16
CA ILE A 217 4.40 12.66 23.20
C ILE A 217 5.30 13.73 23.84
N ILE A 218 4.98 14.19 25.05
CA ILE A 218 5.75 15.22 25.76
C ILE A 218 7.15 14.71 26.08
N LYS A 219 7.26 13.48 26.59
CA LYS A 219 8.56 12.88 26.91
C LYS A 219 9.41 12.69 25.66
N GLY A 220 8.81 12.20 24.56
CA GLY A 220 9.51 12.08 23.28
C GLY A 220 10.02 13.43 22.77
N LYS A 221 9.19 14.48 22.84
CA LYS A 221 9.62 15.85 22.45
C LYS A 221 10.74 16.40 23.32
N ARG A 222 10.67 16.17 24.65
CA ARG A 222 11.73 16.59 25.58
C ARG A 222 13.06 15.93 25.22
N GLU A 223 13.03 14.62 24.97
CA GLU A 223 14.26 13.88 24.66
C GLU A 223 14.85 14.28 23.31
N HIS A 224 13.99 14.56 22.32
CA HIS A 224 14.43 15.15 21.05
C HIS A 224 15.19 16.46 21.28
N THR A 225 14.67 17.38 22.11
CA THR A 225 15.36 18.64 22.42
C THR A 225 16.71 18.41 23.10
N ASN A 226 16.80 17.44 24.02
CA ASN A 226 18.07 17.11 24.68
C ASN A 226 19.11 16.57 23.70
N ILE A 227 18.71 15.66 22.80
CA ILE A 227 19.60 15.06 21.79
C ILE A 227 20.10 16.13 20.80
N GLU A 228 19.23 17.03 20.35
CA GLU A 228 19.62 18.15 19.48
C GLU A 228 20.63 19.08 20.18
N GLN A 229 20.41 19.43 21.45
CA GLN A 229 21.37 20.24 22.21
C GLN A 229 22.74 19.54 22.34
N LEU A 230 22.75 18.25 22.65
CA LEU A 230 23.99 17.45 22.73
C LEU A 230 24.75 17.42 21.41
N LYS A 231 24.05 17.31 20.27
CA LYS A 231 24.67 17.37 18.93
C LYS A 231 25.27 18.75 18.65
N CYS A 232 24.55 19.83 18.96
CA CYS A 232 25.07 21.19 18.79
C CYS A 232 26.34 21.43 19.63
N THR A 233 26.37 20.99 20.89
CA THR A 233 27.55 21.13 21.76
C THR A 233 28.73 20.29 21.28
N ARG A 234 28.48 19.12 20.67
CA ARG A 234 29.53 18.26 20.13
C ARG A 234 30.10 18.75 18.80
N MET A 235 29.35 19.54 18.01
CA MET A 235 29.84 20.16 16.78
C MET A 235 30.56 21.49 17.00
N SER A 236 30.36 22.13 18.16
CA SER A 236 31.04 23.39 18.52
C SER A 236 32.41 23.20 19.18
N ASN A 237 32.81 21.97 19.49
CA ASN A 237 34.08 21.58 20.09
C ASN A 237 34.90 20.75 19.10
#